data_AF-A0A2V8RHH8-F1
#
_entry.id   AF-A0A2V8RHH8-F1
#
_cell.length_a   1.000
_cell.length_b   1.000
_cell.length_c   1.000
_cell.angle_alpha   90.00
_cell.angle_beta   90.00
_cell.angle_gamma   90.00
#
_symmetry.space_group_name_H-M   'P 1'
#
loop_
_entity.id
_entity.type
_entity.pdbx_description
1 polymer ?
#
loop_
_entity_poly.entity_id
_entity_poly.type
_entity_poly.pdbx_seq_one_letter_code
_entity_poly.pdbx_strand_id
1 'polypeptide(L)'
;MSTSTQPAIAVELRKPVSLPAAGSTDPVEHSVSETLFWTDQLMEHATFFVMLMPGRELIDVRGKAKEFQASFAARYEATRTAKLDSTNFKAFNHDTVEMVKPFLDFKAHLGAEQTSGRLRSLVWPSFFEHTLREATRFSQRLQQFSTGNVAIERSESSSFWTGIMGEHAGFVAHLLDPEERDLIIKAMETSSNFQHLHDKRPADKEIVMKAVDDIIDFKVAAEKGIELGQIKSIIHPTLADHIRREALKAADELRRAE
;
A
#
# COMPACT_ATOMS: atom_id res chain seq x y z
N MET A 1 -5.87 -45.34 14.35
CA MET A 1 -6.65 -44.34 13.61
C MET A 1 -6.55 -43.03 14.36
N SER A 2 -5.59 -42.18 14.00
CA SER A 2 -5.44 -40.85 14.60
C SER A 2 -6.04 -39.85 13.62
N THR A 3 -7.26 -39.41 13.91
CA THR A 3 -7.91 -38.33 13.18
C THR A 3 -7.24 -37.03 13.57
N SER A 4 -6.22 -36.64 12.79
CA SER A 4 -5.70 -35.28 12.78
C SER A 4 -6.77 -34.39 12.15
N THR A 5 -7.58 -33.75 12.98
CA THR A 5 -8.36 -32.59 12.57
C THR A 5 -7.39 -31.44 12.36
N GLN A 6 -7.09 -31.13 11.09
CA GLN A 6 -6.53 -29.83 10.70
C GLN A 6 -7.38 -28.72 11.35
N PRO A 7 -6.77 -27.71 11.99
CA PRO A 7 -7.54 -26.57 12.46
C PRO A 7 -8.13 -25.89 11.23
N ALA A 8 -9.44 -25.67 11.24
CA ALA A 8 -10.09 -24.76 10.30
C ALA A 8 -9.43 -23.40 10.47
N ILE A 9 -8.50 -23.07 9.56
CA ILE A 9 -7.98 -21.72 9.40
C ILE A 9 -9.20 -20.90 9.01
N ALA A 10 -9.72 -20.14 9.97
CA ALA A 10 -10.73 -19.15 9.69
C ALA A 10 -10.17 -18.27 8.57
N VAL A 11 -10.80 -18.32 7.40
CA VAL A 11 -10.58 -17.32 6.35
C VAL A 11 -10.99 -16.01 7.00
N GLU A 12 -10.00 -15.30 7.53
CA GLU A 12 -10.21 -14.00 8.15
C GLU A 12 -10.92 -13.14 7.10
N LEU A 13 -12.03 -12.50 7.49
CA LEU A 13 -12.80 -11.64 6.60
C LEU A 13 -11.86 -10.56 6.07
N ARG A 14 -11.44 -10.69 4.81
CA ARG A 14 -10.54 -9.75 4.12
C ARG A 14 -10.99 -8.32 4.39
N LYS A 15 -10.03 -7.43 4.67
CA LYS A 15 -10.34 -6.02 4.88
C LYS A 15 -11.02 -5.44 3.62
N PRO A 16 -12.09 -4.64 3.79
CA PRO A 16 -12.72 -3.97 2.66
C PRO A 16 -11.79 -2.91 2.08
N VAL A 17 -11.92 -2.63 0.77
CA VAL A 17 -11.23 -1.52 0.12
C VAL A 17 -12.18 -0.32 0.08
N SER A 18 -11.77 0.79 0.71
CA SER A 18 -12.52 2.05 0.65
C SER A 18 -12.24 2.76 -0.67
N LEU A 19 -13.27 2.88 -1.51
CA LEU A 19 -13.22 3.58 -2.80
C LEU A 19 -14.42 4.53 -2.91
N PRO A 20 -14.30 5.65 -3.66
CA PRO A 20 -15.46 6.47 -3.99
C PRO A 20 -16.43 5.68 -4.89
N ALA A 21 -17.70 6.04 -4.88
CA ALA A 21 -18.71 5.44 -5.75
C ALA A 21 -18.31 5.59 -7.23
N ALA A 22 -18.72 4.63 -8.05
CA ALA A 22 -18.43 4.65 -9.48
C ALA A 22 -18.99 5.92 -10.12
N GLY A 23 -18.14 6.65 -10.86
CA GLY A 23 -18.52 7.92 -11.50
C GLY A 23 -18.69 9.11 -10.54
N SER A 24 -18.42 8.95 -9.24
CA SER A 24 -18.50 10.05 -8.28
C SER A 24 -17.52 11.17 -8.62
N THR A 25 -18.03 12.40 -8.62
CA THR A 25 -17.26 13.64 -8.74
C THR A 25 -17.29 14.48 -7.47
N ASP A 26 -17.82 13.94 -6.35
CA ASP A 26 -17.97 14.68 -5.10
C ASP A 26 -16.64 14.72 -4.32
N PRO A 27 -16.00 15.89 -4.15
CA PRO A 27 -14.74 15.98 -3.42
C PRO A 27 -14.86 15.56 -1.95
N VAL A 28 -16.04 15.61 -1.33
CA VAL A 28 -16.23 15.13 0.05
C VAL A 28 -16.11 13.62 0.10
N GLU A 29 -16.83 12.91 -0.77
CA GLU A 29 -16.77 11.44 -0.87
C GLU A 29 -15.36 10.93 -1.22
N HIS A 30 -14.69 11.60 -2.16
CA HIS A 30 -13.28 11.30 -2.48
C HIS A 30 -12.38 11.52 -1.27
N SER A 31 -12.55 12.61 -0.53
CA SER A 31 -11.76 12.89 0.68
C SER A 31 -11.94 11.83 1.78
N VAL A 32 -13.18 11.37 1.99
CA VAL A 32 -13.51 10.32 2.97
C VAL A 32 -12.88 8.98 2.55
N SER A 33 -13.15 8.54 1.32
CA SER A 33 -12.68 7.25 0.82
C SER A 33 -11.15 7.18 0.72
N GLU A 34 -10.51 8.25 0.27
CA GLU A 34 -9.05 8.39 0.21
C GLU A 34 -8.42 8.34 1.60
N THR A 35 -9.02 9.05 2.57
CA THR A 35 -8.52 9.04 3.95
C THR A 35 -8.68 7.66 4.60
N LEU A 36 -9.83 7.00 4.43
CA LEU A 36 -10.04 5.64 4.95
C LEU A 36 -9.03 4.65 4.35
N PHE A 37 -8.86 4.66 3.02
CA PHE A 37 -7.92 3.76 2.36
C PHE A 37 -6.49 4.00 2.86
N TRP A 38 -5.98 5.23 2.77
CA TRP A 38 -4.58 5.48 3.07
C TRP A 38 -4.27 5.48 4.56
N THR A 39 -5.20 5.82 5.46
CA THR A 39 -4.91 5.68 6.90
C THR A 39 -4.80 4.21 7.33
N ASP A 40 -5.53 3.29 6.69
CA ASP A 40 -5.32 1.84 6.86
C ASP A 40 -3.95 1.40 6.29
N GLN A 41 -3.59 1.83 5.07
CA GLN A 41 -2.27 1.54 4.48
C GLN A 41 -1.11 2.11 5.31
N LEU A 42 -1.18 3.37 5.76
CA LEU A 42 -0.13 4.01 6.54
C LEU A 42 0.00 3.41 7.95
N MET A 43 -1.10 2.96 8.55
CA MET A 43 -1.07 2.16 9.79
C MET A 43 -0.32 0.84 9.57
N GLU A 44 -0.53 0.18 8.44
CA GLU A 44 0.16 -1.07 8.10
C GLU A 44 1.64 -0.84 7.75
N HIS A 45 2.00 0.25 7.07
CA HIS A 45 3.40 0.65 6.90
C HIS A 45 4.13 0.76 8.23
N ALA A 46 3.52 1.44 9.20
CA ALA A 46 4.07 1.56 10.54
C ALA A 46 4.19 0.18 11.22
N THR A 47 3.21 -0.71 11.02
CA THR A 47 3.24 -2.09 11.50
C THR A 47 4.41 -2.88 10.91
N PHE A 48 4.64 -2.77 9.60
CA PHE A 48 5.76 -3.43 8.92
C PHE A 48 7.11 -2.91 9.43
N PHE A 49 7.25 -1.61 9.68
CA PHE A 49 8.46 -1.06 10.30
C PHE A 49 8.69 -1.63 11.71
N VAL A 50 7.63 -1.80 12.51
CA VAL A 50 7.76 -2.46 13.83
C VAL A 50 8.26 -3.90 13.68
N MET A 51 7.70 -4.66 12.74
CA MET A 51 8.06 -6.07 12.49
C MET A 51 9.49 -6.23 11.99
N LEU A 52 9.93 -5.36 11.08
CA LEU A 52 11.21 -5.44 10.38
C LEU A 52 12.37 -4.72 11.09
N MET A 53 12.16 -4.26 12.32
CA MET A 53 13.19 -3.63 13.14
C MET A 53 13.45 -4.44 14.42
N PRO A 54 13.95 -5.70 14.37
CA PRO A 54 14.17 -6.52 15.56
C PRO A 54 15.30 -5.99 16.45
N GLY A 55 15.49 -6.61 17.64
CA GLY A 55 16.61 -6.28 18.54
C GLY A 55 16.33 -5.13 19.52
N ARG A 56 17.16 -4.96 20.55
CA ARG A 56 16.95 -3.90 21.57
C ARG A 56 17.43 -2.54 21.07
N GLU A 57 18.35 -2.54 20.13
CA GLU A 57 19.00 -1.36 19.55
C GLU A 57 18.01 -0.48 18.79
N LEU A 58 16.92 -1.06 18.27
CA LEU A 58 15.89 -0.37 17.49
C LEU A 58 14.61 -0.07 18.31
N ILE A 59 14.66 -0.18 19.65
CA ILE A 59 13.46 -0.04 20.49
C ILE A 59 12.81 1.33 20.36
N ASP A 60 13.59 2.41 20.29
CA ASP A 60 13.07 3.76 20.20
C ASP A 60 12.44 4.03 18.82
N VAL A 61 13.10 3.55 17.75
CA VAL A 61 12.58 3.66 16.38
C VAL A 61 11.26 2.89 16.24
N ARG A 62 11.19 1.66 16.78
CA ARG A 62 9.93 0.90 16.84
C ARG A 62 8.87 1.61 17.69
N GLY A 63 9.26 2.21 18.82
CA GLY A 63 8.37 2.99 19.67
C GLY A 63 7.70 4.11 18.87
N LYS A 64 8.51 4.85 18.10
CA LYS A 64 8.00 5.89 17.20
C LYS A 64 7.09 5.36 16.10
N ALA A 65 7.43 4.23 15.48
CA ALA A 65 6.55 3.58 14.51
C ALA A 65 5.19 3.19 15.13
N LYS A 66 5.16 2.70 16.37
CA LYS A 66 3.89 2.40 17.08
C LYS A 66 3.04 3.64 17.35
N GLU A 67 3.65 4.78 17.63
CA GLU A 67 2.91 6.06 17.77
C GLU A 67 2.22 6.44 16.45
N PHE A 68 2.90 6.29 15.32
CA PHE A 68 2.30 6.50 14.00
C PHE A 68 1.17 5.51 13.73
N GLN A 69 1.38 4.23 14.02
CA GLN A 69 0.35 3.19 13.92
C GLN A 69 -0.92 3.60 14.69
N ALA A 70 -0.78 4.00 15.95
CA ALA A 70 -1.90 4.43 16.78
C ALA A 70 -2.59 5.70 16.25
N SER A 71 -1.80 6.65 15.72
CA SER A 71 -2.32 7.91 15.17
C SER A 71 -3.16 7.68 13.91
N PHE A 72 -2.70 6.82 13.00
CA PHE A 72 -3.45 6.47 11.79
C PHE A 72 -4.69 5.62 12.10
N ALA A 73 -4.61 4.70 13.07
CA ALA A 73 -5.77 3.96 13.55
C ALA A 73 -6.86 4.90 14.11
N ALA A 74 -6.46 5.88 14.94
CA ALA A 74 -7.38 6.88 15.47
C ALA A 74 -7.99 7.74 14.35
N ARG A 75 -7.20 8.13 13.35
CA ARG A 75 -7.71 8.88 12.19
C ARG A 75 -8.70 8.07 11.36
N TYR A 76 -8.42 6.79 11.13
CA TYR A 76 -9.31 5.87 10.41
C TYR A 76 -10.68 5.80 11.10
N GLU A 77 -10.71 5.54 12.41
CA GLU A 77 -11.96 5.46 13.18
C GLU A 77 -12.71 6.80 13.26
N ALA A 78 -11.99 7.90 13.43
CA ALA A 78 -12.59 9.24 13.39
C ALA A 78 -13.24 9.51 12.02
N THR A 79 -12.60 9.09 10.92
CA THR A 79 -13.11 9.27 9.56
C THR A 79 -14.38 8.46 9.33
N ARG A 80 -14.46 7.23 9.86
CA ARG A 80 -15.64 6.35 9.73
C ARG A 80 -16.92 6.94 10.32
N THR A 81 -16.78 7.80 11.33
CA THR A 81 -17.91 8.40 12.06
C THR A 81 -18.07 9.90 11.78
N ALA A 82 -17.16 10.49 11.01
CA ALA A 82 -17.19 11.90 10.68
C ALA A 82 -18.40 12.23 9.79
N LYS A 83 -19.04 13.37 10.09
CA LYS A 83 -20.06 13.97 9.23
C LYS A 83 -19.41 15.08 8.42
N LEU A 84 -18.77 14.69 7.32
CA LEU A 84 -18.14 15.64 6.41
C LEU A 84 -19.14 16.12 5.37
N ASP A 85 -19.05 17.40 5.04
CA ASP A 85 -19.82 18.07 3.99
C ASP A 85 -18.96 19.15 3.32
N SER A 86 -19.54 19.88 2.37
CA SER A 86 -18.84 20.92 1.61
C SER A 86 -18.27 22.07 2.47
N THR A 87 -18.73 22.24 3.71
CA THR A 87 -18.31 23.33 4.61
C THR A 87 -17.09 22.97 5.45
N ASN A 88 -16.85 21.68 5.72
CA ASN A 88 -15.83 21.25 6.68
C ASN A 88 -14.75 20.31 6.11
N PHE A 89 -14.97 19.68 4.95
CA PHE A 89 -14.05 18.66 4.42
C PHE A 89 -12.65 19.21 4.11
N LYS A 90 -12.51 20.49 3.75
CA LYS A 90 -11.21 21.11 3.47
C LYS A 90 -10.34 21.23 4.72
N ALA A 91 -10.94 21.64 5.84
CA ALA A 91 -10.25 21.69 7.12
C ALA A 91 -9.85 20.28 7.58
N PHE A 92 -10.77 19.32 7.43
CA PHE A 92 -10.48 17.91 7.67
C PHE A 92 -9.29 17.41 6.83
N ASN A 93 -9.25 17.70 5.53
CA ASN A 93 -8.15 17.30 4.64
C ASN A 93 -6.83 17.92 5.07
N HIS A 94 -6.82 19.23 5.33
CA HIS A 94 -5.65 19.93 5.85
C HIS A 94 -5.10 19.25 7.12
N ASP A 95 -5.96 18.97 8.10
CA ASP A 95 -5.54 18.33 9.35
C ASP A 95 -5.00 16.92 9.13
N THR A 96 -5.55 16.16 8.17
CA THR A 96 -5.00 14.85 7.77
C THR A 96 -3.60 15.01 7.19
N VAL A 97 -3.40 15.99 6.30
CA VAL A 97 -2.11 16.25 5.66
C VAL A 97 -1.07 16.64 6.71
N GLU A 98 -1.40 17.53 7.64
CA GLU A 98 -0.50 17.90 8.74
C GLU A 98 -0.12 16.70 9.62
N MET A 99 -1.07 15.78 9.85
CA MET A 99 -0.79 14.53 10.59
C MET A 99 0.14 13.57 9.82
N VAL A 100 0.10 13.57 8.49
CA VAL A 100 0.95 12.70 7.65
C VAL A 100 2.38 13.21 7.56
N LYS A 101 2.62 14.53 7.61
CA LYS A 101 3.96 15.14 7.44
C LYS A 101 5.06 14.53 8.34
N PRO A 102 4.88 14.36 9.66
CA PRO A 102 5.93 13.76 10.49
C PRO A 102 6.25 12.31 10.10
N PHE A 103 5.29 11.58 9.51
CA PHE A 103 5.54 10.23 9.02
C PHE A 103 6.31 10.22 7.70
N LEU A 104 6.11 11.22 6.83
CA LEU A 104 6.95 11.44 5.65
C LEU A 104 8.41 11.67 6.07
N ASP A 105 8.62 12.59 7.02
CA ASP A 105 9.97 12.88 7.54
C ASP A 105 10.61 11.65 8.18
N PHE A 106 9.83 10.87 8.92
CA PHE A 106 10.28 9.61 9.51
C PHE A 106 10.73 8.61 8.44
N LYS A 107 9.93 8.38 7.39
CA LYS A 107 10.27 7.47 6.28
C LYS A 107 11.52 7.94 5.53
N ALA A 108 11.61 9.23 5.22
CA ALA A 108 12.75 9.82 4.52
C ALA A 108 14.04 9.71 5.34
N HIS A 109 13.97 10.05 6.63
CA HIS A 109 15.11 9.94 7.53
C HIS A 109 15.60 8.50 7.66
N LEU A 110 14.72 7.55 7.97
CA LEU A 110 15.10 6.15 8.11
C LEU A 110 15.58 5.51 6.81
N GLY A 111 15.00 5.91 5.67
CA GLY A 111 15.52 5.53 4.35
C GLY A 111 16.98 5.96 4.18
N ALA A 112 17.31 7.22 4.52
CA ALA A 112 18.70 7.70 4.45
C ALA A 112 19.64 6.98 5.44
N GLU A 113 19.18 6.71 6.66
CA GLU A 113 19.96 5.94 7.64
C GLU A 113 20.20 4.49 7.18
N GLN A 114 19.19 3.84 6.56
CA GLN A 114 19.31 2.47 6.03
C GLN A 114 20.26 2.44 4.82
N THR A 115 20.12 3.38 3.87
CA THR A 115 20.99 3.48 2.70
C THR A 115 22.45 3.72 3.07
N SER A 116 22.70 4.48 4.14
CA SER A 116 24.05 4.73 4.64
C SER A 116 24.60 3.66 5.58
N GLY A 117 23.83 2.60 5.87
CA GLY A 117 24.22 1.48 6.74
C GLY A 117 24.26 1.84 8.24
N ARG A 118 23.71 2.98 8.64
CA ARG A 118 23.60 3.42 10.04
C ARG A 118 22.39 2.80 10.74
N LEU A 119 21.27 2.67 10.03
CA LEU A 119 20.15 1.85 10.48
C LEU A 119 20.41 0.39 10.08
N ARG A 120 20.40 -0.51 11.07
CA ARG A 120 20.60 -1.95 10.87
C ARG A 120 19.29 -2.70 11.04
N SER A 121 18.30 -2.35 10.22
CA SER A 121 16.99 -3.03 10.18
C SER A 121 16.92 -4.07 9.05
N LEU A 122 15.80 -4.78 8.98
CA LEU A 122 15.44 -5.68 7.88
C LEU A 122 14.57 -4.99 6.81
N VAL A 123 14.41 -3.66 6.88
CA VAL A 123 13.65 -2.88 5.89
C VAL A 123 14.59 -2.54 4.72
N TRP A 124 14.18 -2.84 3.49
CA TRP A 124 14.93 -2.41 2.31
C TRP A 124 14.89 -0.87 2.16
N PRO A 125 15.99 -0.23 1.72
CA PRO A 125 15.98 1.18 1.34
C PRO A 125 14.85 1.53 0.35
N SER A 126 14.66 0.69 -0.67
CA SER A 126 13.59 0.86 -1.66
C SER A 126 12.19 0.76 -1.06
N PHE A 127 12.01 0.01 0.04
CA PHE A 127 10.73 -0.06 0.75
C PHE A 127 10.42 1.26 1.51
N PHE A 128 11.44 1.92 2.07
CA PHE A 128 11.26 3.27 2.62
C PHE A 128 10.88 4.28 1.54
N GLU A 129 11.55 4.26 0.38
CA GLU A 129 11.24 5.13 -0.75
C GLU A 129 9.83 4.87 -1.32
N HIS A 130 9.46 3.60 -1.45
CA HIS A 130 8.14 3.15 -1.90
C HIS A 130 7.03 3.70 -1.00
N THR A 131 7.09 3.38 0.29
CA THR A 131 6.06 3.82 1.24
C THR A 131 6.07 5.34 1.43
N LEU A 132 7.20 6.02 1.20
CA LEU A 132 7.28 7.48 1.20
C LEU A 132 6.49 8.07 0.02
N ARG A 133 6.70 7.56 -1.20
CA ARG A 133 5.97 8.02 -2.41
C ARG A 133 4.46 7.88 -2.26
N GLU A 134 3.99 6.79 -1.69
CA GLU A 134 2.56 6.57 -1.42
C GLU A 134 1.98 7.61 -0.46
N ALA A 135 2.66 7.84 0.68
CA ALA A 135 2.23 8.84 1.65
C ALA A 135 2.28 10.27 1.09
N THR A 136 3.26 10.56 0.22
CA THR A 136 3.35 11.83 -0.49
C THR A 136 2.17 12.01 -1.43
N ARG A 137 1.87 10.99 -2.26
CA ARG A 137 0.75 11.05 -3.20
C ARG A 137 -0.58 11.19 -2.47
N PHE A 138 -0.80 10.46 -1.38
CA PHE A 138 -1.97 10.63 -0.53
C PHE A 138 -2.16 12.09 -0.08
N SER A 139 -1.10 12.72 0.43
CA SER A 139 -1.16 14.11 0.88
C SER A 139 -1.50 15.07 -0.27
N GLN A 140 -0.91 14.85 -1.45
CA GLN A 140 -1.18 15.65 -2.65
C GLN A 140 -2.62 15.48 -3.14
N ARG A 141 -3.18 14.26 -3.11
CA ARG A 141 -4.57 13.99 -3.47
C ARG A 141 -5.55 14.72 -2.55
N LEU A 142 -5.33 14.71 -1.23
CA LEU A 142 -6.17 15.47 -0.29
C LEU A 142 -6.11 16.99 -0.53
N GLN A 143 -4.92 17.51 -0.84
CA GLN A 143 -4.77 18.92 -1.22
C GLN A 143 -5.54 19.23 -2.52
N GLN A 144 -5.45 18.36 -3.51
CA GLN A 144 -6.19 18.49 -4.77
C GLN A 144 -7.70 18.49 -4.52
N PHE A 145 -8.23 17.55 -3.74
CA PHE A 145 -9.66 17.49 -3.40
C PHE A 145 -10.14 18.75 -2.68
N SER A 146 -9.28 19.36 -1.85
CA SER A 146 -9.60 20.61 -1.15
C SER A 146 -9.84 21.80 -2.10
N THR A 147 -9.37 21.71 -3.35
CA THR A 147 -9.66 22.68 -4.42
C THR A 147 -10.96 22.38 -5.18
N GLY A 148 -11.62 21.26 -4.88
CA GLY A 148 -12.78 20.75 -5.61
C GLY A 148 -12.44 19.91 -6.85
N ASN A 149 -11.15 19.69 -7.11
CA ASN A 149 -10.68 18.89 -8.24
C ASN A 149 -10.46 17.43 -7.80
N VAL A 150 -11.21 16.49 -8.38
CA VAL A 150 -11.06 15.05 -8.14
C VAL A 150 -10.45 14.29 -9.33
N ALA A 151 -10.15 14.99 -10.43
CA ALA A 151 -9.64 14.40 -11.66
C ALA A 151 -8.36 13.60 -11.43
N ILE A 152 -8.17 12.56 -12.21
CA ILE A 152 -6.97 11.73 -12.19
C ILE A 152 -6.32 11.87 -13.56
N GLU A 153 -5.11 12.43 -13.59
CA GLU A 153 -4.31 12.45 -14.81
C GLU A 153 -3.86 11.03 -15.13
N ARG A 154 -4.19 10.54 -16.33
CA ARG A 154 -3.78 9.21 -16.80
C ARG A 154 -2.27 8.99 -16.77
N SER A 155 -1.49 9.98 -17.18
CA SER A 155 -0.02 9.89 -17.22
C SER A 155 0.57 9.72 -15.82
N GLU A 156 0.13 10.54 -14.88
CA GLU A 156 0.51 10.48 -13.46
C GLU A 156 0.11 9.14 -12.84
N SER A 157 -1.17 8.78 -12.95
CA SER A 157 -1.71 7.56 -12.32
C SER A 157 -1.08 6.29 -12.89
N SER A 158 -0.89 6.23 -14.21
CA SER A 158 -0.21 5.09 -14.86
C SER A 158 1.23 5.01 -14.38
N SER A 159 1.98 6.11 -14.38
CA SER A 159 3.38 6.14 -13.93
C SER A 159 3.51 5.73 -12.47
N PHE A 160 2.64 6.24 -11.59
CA PHE A 160 2.63 5.89 -10.17
C PHE A 160 2.36 4.40 -9.98
N TRP A 161 1.25 3.90 -10.51
CA TRP A 161 0.82 2.52 -10.24
C TRP A 161 1.70 1.48 -10.93
N THR A 162 2.25 1.73 -12.13
CA THR A 162 3.19 0.76 -12.72
C THR A 162 4.46 0.64 -11.92
N GLY A 163 4.97 1.75 -11.34
CA GLY A 163 6.12 1.71 -10.44
C GLY A 163 5.82 0.90 -9.18
N ILE A 164 4.73 1.24 -8.48
CA ILE A 164 4.29 0.56 -7.26
C ILE A 164 4.05 -0.94 -7.48
N MET A 165 3.37 -1.33 -8.57
CA MET A 165 3.12 -2.75 -8.86
C MET A 165 4.39 -3.52 -9.23
N GLY A 166 5.33 -2.90 -9.95
CA GLY A 166 6.64 -3.50 -10.24
C GLY A 166 7.46 -3.74 -8.98
N GLU A 167 7.46 -2.77 -8.06
CA GLU A 167 8.13 -2.86 -6.76
C GLU A 167 7.52 -3.96 -5.89
N HIS A 168 6.19 -4.04 -5.83
CA HIS A 168 5.49 -5.13 -5.12
C HIS A 168 5.91 -6.51 -5.61
N ALA A 169 5.93 -6.73 -6.92
CA ALA A 169 6.35 -8.00 -7.48
C ALA A 169 7.82 -8.33 -7.13
N GLY A 170 8.69 -7.32 -7.14
CA GLY A 170 10.08 -7.45 -6.69
C GLY A 170 10.18 -7.81 -5.21
N PHE A 171 9.43 -7.15 -4.32
CA PHE A 171 9.40 -7.44 -2.90
C PHE A 171 8.89 -8.87 -2.62
N VAL A 172 7.83 -9.30 -3.31
CA VAL A 172 7.33 -10.68 -3.21
C VAL A 172 8.44 -11.68 -3.58
N ALA A 173 9.14 -11.47 -4.69
CA ALA A 173 10.23 -12.35 -5.11
C ALA A 173 11.34 -12.50 -4.05
N HIS A 174 11.67 -11.43 -3.34
CA HIS A 174 12.73 -11.41 -2.32
C HIS A 174 12.28 -11.92 -0.94
N LEU A 175 10.98 -12.00 -0.69
CA LEU A 175 10.40 -12.52 0.56
C LEU A 175 9.96 -13.99 0.46
N LEU A 176 9.92 -14.56 -0.75
CA LEU A 176 9.71 -15.99 -0.98
C LEU A 176 10.91 -16.81 -0.52
N ASP A 177 10.66 -18.04 -0.06
CA ASP A 177 11.73 -18.98 0.23
C ASP A 177 12.47 -19.36 -1.07
N PRO A 178 13.80 -19.51 -1.07
CA PRO A 178 14.57 -19.90 -2.27
C PRO A 178 14.12 -21.21 -2.94
N GLU A 179 13.38 -22.08 -2.26
CA GLU A 179 12.78 -23.29 -2.84
C GLU A 179 11.54 -23.01 -3.71
N GLU A 180 10.88 -21.85 -3.58
CA GLU A 180 9.73 -21.43 -4.40
C GLU A 180 10.16 -20.88 -5.76
N ARG A 181 11.05 -21.60 -6.46
CA ARG A 181 11.76 -21.13 -7.66
C ARG A 181 10.84 -20.62 -8.76
N ASP A 182 9.77 -21.36 -9.06
CA ASP A 182 8.83 -20.99 -10.13
C ASP A 182 8.06 -19.71 -9.78
N LEU A 183 7.68 -19.54 -8.50
CA LEU A 183 7.02 -18.32 -8.03
C LEU A 183 7.97 -17.13 -8.01
N ILE A 184 9.24 -17.34 -7.64
CA ILE A 184 10.29 -16.30 -7.71
C ILE A 184 10.47 -15.82 -9.15
N ILE A 185 10.63 -16.75 -10.10
CA ILE A 185 10.76 -16.42 -11.53
C ILE A 185 9.55 -15.60 -11.99
N LYS A 186 8.34 -16.08 -11.71
CA LYS A 186 7.10 -15.38 -12.08
C LYS A 186 7.03 -13.97 -11.47
N ALA A 187 7.40 -13.81 -10.20
CA ALA A 187 7.38 -12.52 -9.53
C ALA A 187 8.43 -11.55 -10.12
N MET A 188 9.63 -12.04 -10.44
CA MET A 188 10.69 -11.23 -11.08
C MET A 188 10.33 -10.83 -12.52
N GLU A 189 9.72 -11.72 -13.30
CA GLU A 189 9.20 -11.42 -14.64
C GLU A 189 8.09 -10.37 -14.56
N THR A 190 7.16 -10.53 -13.61
CA THR A 190 6.10 -9.55 -13.35
C THR A 190 6.69 -8.17 -13.01
N SER A 191 7.68 -8.12 -12.12
CA SER A 191 8.39 -6.88 -11.75
C SER A 191 9.03 -6.22 -12.99
N SER A 192 9.73 -7.01 -13.81
CA SER A 192 10.39 -6.53 -15.04
C SER A 192 9.39 -6.00 -16.06
N ASN A 193 8.23 -6.66 -16.21
CA ASN A 193 7.17 -6.23 -17.11
C ASN A 193 6.57 -4.88 -16.67
N PHE A 194 6.34 -4.70 -15.36
CA PHE A 194 5.86 -3.42 -14.84
C PHE A 194 6.89 -2.30 -14.97
N GLN A 195 8.18 -2.59 -14.74
CA GLN A 195 9.25 -1.63 -14.99
C GLN A 195 9.26 -1.20 -16.46
N HIS A 196 9.13 -2.15 -17.38
CA HIS A 196 9.04 -1.86 -18.81
C HIS A 196 7.85 -0.96 -19.16
N LEU A 197 6.68 -1.21 -18.57
CA LEU A 197 5.49 -0.37 -18.74
C LEU A 197 5.71 1.04 -18.16
N HIS A 198 6.34 1.12 -16.98
CA HIS A 198 6.68 2.39 -16.33
C HIS A 198 7.61 3.25 -17.18
N ASP A 199 8.64 2.64 -17.78
CA ASP A 199 9.61 3.35 -18.62
C ASP A 199 9.02 3.76 -19.98
N LYS A 200 8.25 2.86 -20.61
CA LYS A 200 7.65 3.13 -21.93
C LYS A 200 6.48 4.11 -21.89
N ARG A 201 5.72 4.14 -20.80
CA ARG A 201 4.50 4.96 -20.64
C ARG A 201 3.56 4.81 -21.84
N PRO A 202 3.03 3.60 -22.09
CA PRO A 202 2.19 3.36 -23.26
C PRO A 202 1.00 4.33 -23.27
N ALA A 203 0.71 4.88 -24.46
CA ALA A 203 -0.44 5.78 -24.64
C ALA A 203 -1.78 5.05 -24.46
N ASP A 204 -1.78 3.74 -24.77
CA ASP A 204 -2.93 2.87 -24.60
C ASP A 204 -3.05 2.41 -23.13
N LYS A 205 -4.09 2.92 -22.48
CA LYS A 205 -4.47 2.64 -21.10
C LYS A 205 -4.84 1.16 -20.89
N GLU A 206 -5.36 0.49 -21.90
CA GLU A 206 -5.79 -0.91 -21.79
C GLU A 206 -4.62 -1.85 -21.54
N ILE A 207 -3.42 -1.50 -22.02
CA ILE A 207 -2.19 -2.25 -21.75
C ILE A 207 -1.86 -2.23 -20.25
N VAL A 208 -1.96 -1.06 -19.61
CA VAL A 208 -1.69 -0.90 -18.17
C VAL A 208 -2.79 -1.56 -17.34
N MET A 209 -4.06 -1.36 -17.72
CA MET A 209 -5.21 -1.99 -17.07
C MET A 209 -5.10 -3.50 -17.05
N LYS A 210 -4.78 -4.12 -18.20
CA LYS A 210 -4.61 -5.56 -18.29
C LYS A 210 -3.49 -6.06 -17.35
N ALA A 211 -2.35 -5.37 -17.32
CA ALA A 211 -1.25 -5.74 -16.43
C ALA A 211 -1.64 -5.65 -14.94
N VAL A 212 -2.46 -4.64 -14.58
CA VAL A 212 -3.00 -4.50 -13.23
C VAL A 212 -4.01 -5.61 -12.90
N ASP A 213 -4.87 -6.00 -13.82
CA ASP A 213 -5.78 -7.14 -13.62
C ASP A 213 -4.99 -8.45 -13.43
N ASP A 214 -3.96 -8.69 -14.25
CA ASP A 214 -3.09 -9.86 -14.15
C ASP A 214 -2.36 -9.92 -12.78
N ILE A 215 -1.88 -8.78 -12.25
CA ILE A 215 -1.21 -8.74 -10.93
C ILE A 215 -2.19 -8.85 -9.77
N ILE A 216 -3.45 -8.41 -9.92
CA ILE A 216 -4.50 -8.65 -8.92
C ILE A 216 -4.70 -10.15 -8.74
N ASP A 217 -4.85 -10.89 -9.84
CA ASP A 217 -5.03 -12.36 -9.79
C ASP A 217 -3.83 -13.04 -9.13
N PHE A 218 -2.61 -12.60 -9.47
CA PHE A 218 -1.39 -13.08 -8.81
C PHE A 218 -1.40 -12.82 -7.30
N LYS A 219 -1.75 -11.60 -6.87
CA LYS A 219 -1.79 -11.21 -5.46
C LYS A 219 -2.88 -11.95 -4.68
N VAL A 220 -4.05 -12.17 -5.27
CA VAL A 220 -5.14 -12.98 -4.68
C VAL A 220 -4.70 -14.43 -4.47
N ALA A 221 -4.04 -15.04 -5.47
CA ALA A 221 -3.54 -16.40 -5.35
C ALA A 221 -2.41 -16.51 -4.31
N ALA A 222 -1.47 -15.55 -4.31
CA ALA A 222 -0.36 -15.50 -3.36
C ALA A 222 -0.85 -15.32 -1.91
N GLU A 223 -1.74 -14.35 -1.66
CA GLU A 223 -2.37 -14.12 -0.35
C GLU A 223 -3.00 -15.42 0.19
N LYS A 224 -3.85 -16.07 -0.61
CA LYS A 224 -4.48 -17.34 -0.21
C LYS A 224 -3.44 -18.44 0.08
N GLY A 225 -2.42 -18.56 -0.75
CA GLY A 225 -1.36 -19.55 -0.56
C GLY A 225 -0.53 -19.31 0.70
N ILE A 226 -0.25 -18.04 1.04
CA ILE A 226 0.45 -17.63 2.26
C ILE A 226 -0.42 -17.91 3.49
N GLU A 227 -1.69 -17.51 3.48
CA GLU A 227 -2.64 -17.74 4.59
C GLU A 227 -2.82 -19.22 4.91
N LEU A 228 -2.86 -20.08 3.88
CA LEU A 228 -3.03 -21.52 4.03
C LEU A 228 -1.71 -22.27 4.32
N GLY A 229 -0.57 -21.57 4.40
CA GLY A 229 0.74 -22.18 4.60
C GLY A 229 1.21 -23.05 3.43
N GLN A 230 0.69 -22.80 2.22
CA GLN A 230 1.00 -23.53 0.99
C GLN A 230 2.17 -22.94 0.21
N ILE A 231 2.54 -21.68 0.50
CA ILE A 231 3.69 -20.98 -0.07
C ILE A 231 4.71 -20.75 1.04
N LYS A 232 5.93 -21.26 0.86
CA LYS A 232 7.04 -21.02 1.78
C LYS A 232 7.55 -19.59 1.59
N SER A 233 7.45 -18.78 2.63
CA SER A 233 7.90 -17.39 2.59
C SER A 233 8.08 -16.82 3.99
N ILE A 234 8.69 -15.64 4.05
CA ILE A 234 8.65 -14.75 5.22
C ILE A 234 7.65 -13.59 5.01
N ILE A 235 6.69 -13.75 4.09
CA ILE A 235 5.65 -12.76 3.82
C ILE A 235 4.57 -12.88 4.90
N HIS A 236 4.37 -11.82 5.67
CA HIS A 236 3.26 -11.76 6.62
C HIS A 236 1.91 -11.68 5.86
N PRO A 237 0.85 -12.39 6.26
CA PRO A 237 -0.45 -12.33 5.58
C PRO A 237 -0.99 -10.91 5.40
N THR A 238 -0.85 -10.05 6.42
CA THR A 238 -1.18 -8.61 6.32
C THR A 238 -0.46 -7.89 5.17
N LEU A 239 0.82 -8.21 4.90
CA LEU A 239 1.54 -7.62 3.77
C LEU A 239 0.97 -8.11 2.43
N ALA A 240 0.58 -9.38 2.34
CA ALA A 240 -0.03 -9.93 1.13
C ALA A 240 -1.40 -9.28 0.82
N ASP A 241 -2.25 -9.10 1.84
CA ASP A 241 -3.52 -8.38 1.73
C ASP A 241 -3.31 -6.88 1.42
N HIS A 242 -2.34 -6.24 2.07
CA HIS A 242 -1.98 -4.83 1.85
C HIS A 242 -1.71 -4.52 0.38
N ILE A 243 -0.75 -5.23 -0.23
CA ILE A 243 -0.38 -5.00 -1.63
C ILE A 243 -1.53 -5.36 -2.58
N ARG A 244 -2.42 -6.29 -2.19
CA ARG A 244 -3.62 -6.65 -2.96
C ARG A 244 -4.62 -5.50 -2.96
N ARG A 245 -4.87 -4.86 -1.81
CA ARG A 245 -5.78 -3.70 -1.71
C ARG A 245 -5.28 -2.50 -2.51
N GLU A 246 -3.97 -2.28 -2.57
CA GLU A 246 -3.38 -1.29 -3.48
C GLU A 246 -3.56 -1.62 -4.95
N ALA A 247 -3.47 -2.89 -5.35
CA ALA A 247 -3.75 -3.27 -6.73
C ALA A 247 -5.22 -3.01 -7.11
N LEU A 248 -6.15 -3.23 -6.19
CA LEU A 248 -7.56 -2.88 -6.39
C LEU A 248 -7.79 -1.37 -6.49
N LYS A 249 -7.10 -0.59 -5.65
CA LYS A 249 -7.10 0.88 -5.73
C LYS A 249 -6.53 1.37 -7.06
N ALA A 250 -5.43 0.76 -7.53
CA ALA A 250 -4.85 1.06 -8.84
C ALA A 250 -5.85 0.82 -9.98
N ALA A 251 -6.55 -0.31 -9.96
CA ALA A 251 -7.56 -0.61 -10.97
C ALA A 251 -8.73 0.39 -10.97
N ASP A 252 -9.20 0.82 -9.79
CA ASP A 252 -10.23 1.87 -9.69
C ASP A 252 -9.75 3.22 -10.23
N GLU A 253 -8.57 3.67 -9.80
CA GLU A 253 -8.02 4.96 -10.24
C GLU A 253 -7.71 4.97 -11.72
N LEU A 254 -7.09 3.91 -12.25
CA LEU A 254 -6.82 3.81 -13.67
C LEU A 254 -8.13 3.87 -14.44
N ARG A 255 -9.19 3.14 -14.07
CA ARG A 255 -10.50 3.25 -14.75
C ARG A 255 -11.03 4.69 -14.79
N ARG A 256 -10.88 5.45 -13.72
CA ARG A 256 -11.29 6.87 -13.61
C ARG A 256 -10.37 7.85 -14.33
N ALA A 257 -9.13 7.46 -14.61
CA ALA A 257 -8.16 8.36 -15.20
C ALA A 257 -8.51 8.72 -16.65
N GLU A 258 -8.51 10.02 -16.93
CA GLU A 258 -8.76 10.62 -18.25
C GLU A 258 -7.45 11.03 -18.92
#